data_AF-A0A2B7GX03-F1
#
_entry.id   AF-A0A2B7GX03-F1
#
_cell.length_a   1.000
_cell.length_b   1.000
_cell.length_c   1.000
_cell.angle_alpha   90.00
_cell.angle_beta   90.00
_cell.angle_gamma   90.00
#
_symmetry.space_group_name_H-M   'P 1'
#
loop_
_entity.id
_entity.type
_entity.pdbx_description
1 polymer ?
#
loop_
_entity_poly.entity_id
_entity_poly.type
_entity_poly.pdbx_seq_one_letter_code
_entity_poly.pdbx_strand_id
1 'polypeptide(L)'
;MKLIREILKQLEVDSVDDLEVNQEITVENGDFPELNIKKVDGNHVIVGHYYRRMGEVKACPEIIFKVKDGEWIPIRYTQSQGIHRHDKNGLQSGQKFVKQWSRTLKSQGFVDAAKKQGNKAKSLDTTTCSTTSPRKRADPPVSPAMNVEDILEKYGLTKETTARYIDAVTRMSQAETAEELEVSRDTVNRYKNAFDRMTCLERIQLTASLSTNKLLQQISENIQE
;
A
#
# COMPACT_ATOMS: atom_id res chain seq x y z
N MET A 1 18.82 -4.21 -8.32
CA MET A 1 17.95 -3.02 -8.21
C MET A 1 18.73 -1.72 -8.05
N LYS A 2 19.78 -1.49 -8.85
CA LYS A 2 20.53 -0.21 -8.78
C LYS A 2 19.69 0.97 -9.28
N LEU A 3 18.83 0.75 -10.28
CA LEU A 3 17.97 1.78 -10.85
C LEU A 3 16.95 2.34 -9.84
N ILE A 4 16.29 1.49 -9.04
CA ILE A 4 15.33 2.00 -8.06
C ILE A 4 16.02 2.83 -6.98
N ARG A 5 17.23 2.44 -6.56
CA ARG A 5 18.05 3.28 -5.68
C ARG A 5 18.39 4.62 -6.32
N GLU A 6 18.71 4.62 -7.62
CA GLU A 6 18.95 5.85 -8.38
C GLU A 6 17.71 6.74 -8.43
N ILE A 7 16.52 6.15 -8.64
CA ILE A 7 15.23 6.85 -8.60
C ILE A 7 14.96 7.46 -7.22
N LEU A 8 15.11 6.67 -6.15
CA LEU A 8 14.93 7.14 -4.77
C LEU A 8 15.87 8.30 -4.45
N LYS A 9 17.13 8.21 -4.89
CA LYS A 9 18.11 9.28 -4.69
C LYS A 9 17.71 10.59 -5.40
N GLN A 10 17.07 10.53 -6.57
CA GLN A 10 16.54 11.74 -7.23
C GLN A 10 15.42 12.40 -6.41
N LEU A 11 14.76 11.63 -5.55
CA LEU A 11 13.69 12.05 -4.66
C LEU A 11 14.19 12.29 -3.22
N GLU A 12 15.51 12.43 -3.04
CA GLU A 12 16.16 12.70 -1.74
C GLU A 12 15.99 11.60 -0.69
N VAL A 13 15.78 10.36 -1.13
CA VAL A 13 15.76 9.17 -0.28
C VAL A 13 17.02 8.36 -0.55
N ASP A 14 17.96 8.36 0.40
CA ASP A 14 19.25 7.71 0.27
C ASP A 14 19.16 6.19 0.47
N SER A 15 18.32 5.75 1.41
CA SER A 15 18.01 4.35 1.68
C SER A 15 16.52 4.11 1.86
N VAL A 16 16.09 2.88 1.58
CA VAL A 16 14.75 2.41 1.97
C VAL A 16 14.60 2.27 3.48
N ASP A 17 15.71 2.30 4.22
CA ASP A 17 15.68 2.37 5.68
C ASP A 17 15.12 3.73 6.15
N ASP A 18 15.30 4.79 5.35
CA ASP A 18 14.79 6.15 5.63
C ASP A 18 13.27 6.26 5.42
N LEU A 19 12.66 5.26 4.78
CA LEU A 19 11.21 5.21 4.60
C LEU A 19 10.53 4.68 5.88
N GLU A 20 9.41 5.29 6.24
CA GLU A 20 8.50 4.74 7.24
C GLU A 20 7.80 3.48 6.71
N VAL A 21 7.42 2.58 7.61
CA VAL A 21 6.61 1.42 7.25
C VAL A 21 5.27 1.90 6.67
N ASN A 22 4.87 1.34 5.54
CA ASN A 22 3.76 1.76 4.69
C ASN A 22 3.92 3.07 3.92
N GLN A 23 5.06 3.76 4.04
CA GLN A 23 5.34 4.89 3.17
C GLN A 23 5.51 4.43 1.72
N GLU A 24 4.83 5.14 0.82
CA GLU A 24 4.79 4.87 -0.60
C GLU A 24 5.31 6.08 -1.37
N ILE A 25 6.17 5.81 -2.34
CA ILE A 25 6.69 6.77 -3.30
C ILE A 25 6.16 6.39 -4.67
N THR A 26 5.48 7.35 -5.29
CA THR A 26 4.93 7.21 -6.64
C THR A 26 5.74 8.08 -7.60
N VAL A 27 6.21 7.48 -8.68
CA VAL A 27 6.85 8.16 -9.79
C VAL A 27 5.92 8.13 -10.99
N GLU A 28 5.39 9.30 -11.34
CA GLU A 28 4.55 9.51 -12.51
C GLU A 28 5.41 9.70 -13.76
N ASN A 29 5.03 9.07 -14.86
CA ASN A 29 5.78 9.19 -16.12
C ASN A 29 4.85 9.18 -17.34
N GLY A 30 3.97 10.18 -17.39
CA GLY A 30 3.12 10.50 -18.55
C GLY A 30 2.38 9.29 -19.10
N ASP A 31 2.85 8.80 -20.25
CA ASP A 31 2.20 7.72 -21.02
C ASP A 31 2.37 6.32 -20.40
N PHE A 32 3.18 6.18 -19.35
CA PHE A 32 3.42 4.92 -18.67
C PHE A 32 2.68 4.84 -17.34
N PRO A 33 2.20 3.64 -16.93
CA PRO A 33 1.67 3.42 -15.60
C PRO A 33 2.67 3.87 -14.53
N GLU A 34 2.15 4.49 -13.48
CA GLU A 34 2.95 4.95 -12.33
C GLU A 34 3.81 3.82 -11.77
N LEU A 35 5.01 4.17 -11.32
CA LEU A 35 5.91 3.26 -10.63
C LEU A 35 5.81 3.54 -9.13
N ASN A 36 5.40 2.53 -8.38
CA ASN A 36 5.17 2.61 -6.95
C ASN A 36 6.27 1.85 -6.21
N ILE A 37 6.87 2.50 -5.22
CA ILE A 37 7.90 1.95 -4.35
C ILE A 37 7.41 2.11 -2.91
N LYS A 38 7.13 1.01 -2.22
CA LYS A 38 6.53 1.02 -0.89
C LYS A 38 7.31 0.17 0.09
N LYS A 39 7.60 0.69 1.28
CA LYS A 39 8.11 -0.12 2.39
C LYS A 39 6.94 -0.82 3.09
N VAL A 40 7.00 -2.15 3.20
CA VAL A 40 5.92 -2.95 3.79
C VAL A 40 6.17 -3.24 5.25
N ASP A 41 7.43 -3.47 5.60
CA ASP A 41 7.89 -3.71 6.96
C ASP A 41 9.38 -3.33 7.07
N GLY A 42 10.04 -3.72 8.16
CA GLY A 42 11.43 -3.34 8.44
C GLY A 42 12.42 -3.69 7.32
N ASN A 43 12.23 -4.77 6.57
CA ASN A 43 13.17 -5.21 5.53
C ASN A 43 12.54 -5.62 4.21
N HIS A 44 11.23 -5.41 4.01
CA HIS A 44 10.57 -5.69 2.75
C HIS A 44 10.13 -4.41 2.01
N VAL A 45 10.42 -4.39 0.72
CA VAL A 45 10.05 -3.30 -0.19
C VAL A 45 9.32 -3.86 -1.39
N ILE A 46 8.16 -3.29 -1.69
CA ILE A 46 7.41 -3.55 -2.90
C ILE A 46 7.83 -2.54 -3.97
N VAL A 47 8.05 -3.03 -5.18
CA VAL A 47 8.19 -2.21 -6.37
C VAL A 47 7.24 -2.74 -7.43
N GLY A 48 6.35 -1.92 -7.96
CA GLY A 48 5.37 -2.37 -8.94
C GLY A 48 4.69 -1.26 -9.71
N HIS A 49 3.98 -1.66 -10.76
CA HIS A 49 3.01 -0.84 -11.45
C HIS A 49 1.61 -1.37 -11.15
N TYR A 50 0.69 -0.45 -10.89
CA TYR A 50 -0.70 -0.77 -10.60
C TYR A 50 -1.62 -0.09 -11.60
N TYR A 51 -2.65 -0.79 -12.04
CA TYR A 51 -3.73 -0.21 -12.82
C TYR A 51 -5.08 -0.69 -12.28
N ARG A 52 -6.11 0.13 -12.45
CA ARG A 52 -7.48 -0.24 -12.10
C ARG A 52 -8.19 -0.79 -13.32
N ARG A 53 -8.80 -1.97 -13.20
CA ARG A 53 -9.69 -2.54 -14.22
C ARG A 53 -10.94 -3.07 -13.52
N MET A 54 -12.11 -2.60 -13.93
CA MET A 54 -13.40 -2.98 -13.32
C MET A 54 -13.41 -2.82 -11.79
N GLY A 55 -12.82 -1.75 -11.28
CA GLY A 55 -12.71 -1.48 -9.84
C GLY A 55 -11.57 -2.23 -9.14
N GLU A 56 -10.99 -3.27 -9.74
CA GLU A 56 -9.88 -4.01 -9.14
C GLU A 56 -8.53 -3.36 -9.45
N VAL A 57 -7.70 -3.19 -8.42
CA VAL A 57 -6.28 -2.90 -8.59
C VAL A 57 -5.55 -4.17 -9.04
N LYS A 58 -4.86 -4.10 -10.17
CA LYS A 58 -4.05 -5.18 -10.73
C LYS A 58 -2.58 -4.76 -10.75
N ALA A 59 -1.74 -5.61 -10.17
CA ALA A 59 -0.29 -5.52 -10.27
C ALA A 59 0.19 -6.00 -11.65
N CYS A 60 0.98 -5.20 -12.36
CA CYS A 60 1.61 -5.64 -13.61
C CYS A 60 2.79 -4.77 -14.05
N PRO A 61 4.03 -5.19 -13.75
CA PRO A 61 4.47 -6.18 -12.75
C PRO A 61 4.47 -5.65 -11.30
N GLU A 62 4.60 -6.56 -10.32
CA GLU A 62 4.97 -6.26 -8.92
C GLU A 62 6.05 -7.24 -8.45
N ILE A 63 7.03 -6.73 -7.71
CA ILE A 63 8.08 -7.52 -7.05
C ILE A 63 8.19 -7.11 -5.59
N ILE A 64 8.23 -8.09 -4.69
CA ILE A 64 8.60 -7.87 -3.30
C ILE A 64 10.07 -8.26 -3.14
N PHE A 65 10.84 -7.34 -2.57
CA PHE A 65 12.25 -7.54 -2.25
C PHE A 65 12.42 -7.67 -0.74
N LYS A 66 13.26 -8.62 -0.34
CA LYS A 66 13.91 -8.59 0.97
C LYS A 66 15.20 -7.78 0.83
N VAL A 67 15.35 -6.76 1.65
CA VAL A 67 16.51 -5.89 1.69
C VAL A 67 17.37 -6.29 2.88
N LYS A 68 18.60 -6.74 2.63
CA LYS A 68 19.55 -7.14 3.66
C LYS A 68 20.93 -6.65 3.28
N ASP A 69 21.61 -5.93 4.18
CA ASP A 69 22.97 -5.40 3.97
C ASP A 69 23.10 -4.59 2.65
N GLY A 70 22.04 -3.88 2.28
CA GLY A 70 21.96 -3.13 1.01
C GLY A 70 21.71 -4.00 -0.24
N GLU A 71 21.64 -5.32 -0.13
CA GLU A 71 21.25 -6.19 -1.22
C GLU A 71 19.73 -6.31 -1.32
N TRP A 72 19.21 -6.26 -2.55
CA TRP A 72 17.78 -6.39 -2.83
C TRP A 72 17.53 -7.74 -3.47
N ILE A 73 16.99 -8.66 -2.67
CA ILE A 73 16.74 -10.04 -3.06
C ILE A 73 15.26 -10.17 -3.41
N PRO A 74 14.89 -10.42 -4.69
CA PRO A 74 13.49 -10.58 -5.05
C PRO A 74 12.95 -11.87 -4.44
N ILE A 75 11.98 -11.78 -3.55
CA ILE A 75 11.38 -12.93 -2.86
C ILE A 75 9.99 -13.27 -3.39
N ARG A 76 9.28 -12.30 -4.01
CA ARG A 76 7.99 -12.52 -4.66
C ARG A 76 7.94 -11.78 -5.98
N TYR A 77 7.31 -12.38 -6.98
CA TYR A 77 7.04 -11.76 -8.27
C TYR A 77 5.62 -12.08 -8.71
N THR A 78 4.88 -11.03 -9.07
CA THR A 78 3.51 -11.12 -9.58
C THR A 78 3.41 -10.37 -10.92
N GLN A 79 2.78 -11.00 -11.91
CA GLN A 79 2.42 -10.37 -13.18
C GLN A 79 0.98 -10.74 -13.56
N SER A 80 0.33 -9.88 -14.36
CA SER A 80 -0.93 -10.23 -15.00
C SER A 80 -0.82 -11.56 -15.78
N GLN A 81 -1.93 -12.30 -15.85
CA GLN A 81 -2.03 -13.69 -16.38
C GLN A 81 -1.63 -14.84 -15.45
N GLY A 82 -1.73 -14.66 -14.13
CA GLY A 82 -1.61 -15.76 -13.16
C GLY A 82 -0.17 -16.18 -12.87
N ILE A 83 0.81 -15.40 -13.31
CA ILE A 83 2.21 -15.61 -12.92
C ILE A 83 2.40 -15.06 -11.51
N HIS A 84 2.46 -15.96 -10.55
CA HIS A 84 2.81 -15.67 -9.16
C HIS A 84 3.90 -16.63 -8.70
N ARG A 85 5.03 -16.09 -8.22
CA ARG A 85 6.15 -16.88 -7.69
C ARG A 85 6.59 -16.31 -6.37
N HIS A 86 6.91 -17.17 -5.42
CA HIS A 86 7.41 -16.80 -4.10
C HIS A 86 8.49 -17.78 -3.64
N ASP A 87 9.62 -17.24 -3.18
CA ASP A 87 10.70 -17.96 -2.53
C ASP A 87 11.36 -17.03 -1.49
N LYS A 88 11.23 -17.38 -0.22
CA LYS A 88 11.79 -16.61 0.91
C LYS A 88 13.32 -16.47 0.88
N ASN A 89 14.01 -17.36 0.17
CA ASN A 89 15.46 -17.34 0.00
C ASN A 89 15.89 -16.61 -1.28
N GLY A 90 14.95 -16.25 -2.14
CA GLY A 90 15.17 -15.47 -3.34
C GLY A 90 14.83 -16.21 -4.64
N LEU A 91 14.16 -15.51 -5.54
CA LEU A 91 13.72 -16.01 -6.83
C LEU A 91 14.79 -15.83 -7.90
N GLN A 92 15.46 -16.91 -8.31
CA GLN A 92 16.40 -16.89 -9.45
C GLN A 92 15.73 -16.42 -10.75
N SER A 93 14.50 -16.86 -11.00
CA SER A 93 13.71 -16.34 -12.13
C SER A 93 13.36 -14.86 -11.98
N GLY A 94 13.15 -14.40 -10.74
CA GLY A 94 12.93 -13.00 -10.40
C GLY A 94 14.15 -12.15 -10.73
N GLN A 95 15.38 -12.64 -10.51
CA GLN A 95 16.60 -11.90 -10.84
C GLN A 95 16.75 -11.60 -12.34
N LYS A 96 16.41 -12.58 -13.21
CA LYS A 96 16.43 -12.36 -14.67
C LYS A 96 15.43 -11.29 -15.07
N PHE A 97 14.20 -11.37 -14.55
CA PHE A 97 13.16 -10.37 -14.78
C PHE A 97 13.58 -8.98 -14.29
N VAL A 98 14.08 -8.86 -13.05
CA VAL A 98 14.55 -7.60 -12.46
C VAL A 98 15.58 -6.92 -13.36
N LYS A 99 16.51 -7.67 -13.95
CA LYS A 99 17.51 -7.12 -14.88
C LYS A 99 16.86 -6.57 -16.15
N GLN A 100 15.91 -7.29 -16.73
CA GLN A 100 15.18 -6.83 -17.92
C GLN A 100 14.30 -5.62 -17.61
N TRP A 101 13.49 -5.69 -16.55
CA TRP A 101 12.60 -4.62 -16.14
C TRP A 101 13.35 -3.35 -15.75
N SER A 102 14.52 -3.46 -15.10
CA SER A 102 15.39 -2.29 -14.85
C SER A 102 15.83 -1.59 -16.16
N ARG A 103 16.09 -2.34 -17.23
CA ARG A 103 16.42 -1.73 -18.54
C ARG A 103 15.19 -1.04 -19.13
N THR A 104 14.03 -1.67 -19.03
CA THR A 104 12.74 -1.11 -19.49
C THR A 104 12.39 0.17 -18.77
N LEU A 105 12.45 0.21 -17.43
CA LEU A 105 12.17 1.40 -16.62
C LEU A 105 13.12 2.55 -16.99
N LYS A 106 14.41 2.24 -17.23
CA LYS A 106 15.37 3.23 -17.70
C LYS A 106 15.02 3.77 -19.08
N SER A 107 14.70 2.90 -20.04
CA SER A 107 14.31 3.32 -21.40
C SER A 107 12.99 4.07 -21.44
N GLN A 108 12.08 3.79 -20.50
CA GLN A 108 10.82 4.51 -20.35
C GLN A 108 11.01 5.90 -19.74
N GLY A 109 12.18 6.20 -19.16
CA GLY A 109 12.49 7.53 -18.63
C GLY A 109 12.12 7.76 -17.16
N PHE A 110 11.89 6.70 -16.37
CA PHE A 110 11.50 6.86 -14.96
C PHE A 110 12.54 7.56 -14.09
N VAL A 111 13.83 7.46 -14.43
CA VAL A 111 14.89 8.22 -13.72
C VAL A 111 14.76 9.71 -13.98
N ASP A 112 14.52 10.10 -15.24
CA ASP A 112 14.34 11.50 -15.61
C ASP A 112 13.04 12.06 -15.04
N ALA A 113 11.98 11.25 -14.99
CA ALA A 113 10.72 11.59 -14.35
C ALA A 113 10.92 11.88 -12.84
N ALA A 114 11.62 10.99 -12.13
CA ALA A 114 11.93 11.18 -10.71
C ALA A 114 12.77 12.44 -10.47
N LYS A 115 13.75 12.72 -11.34
CA LYS A 115 14.56 13.96 -11.28
C LYS A 115 13.71 15.22 -11.47
N LYS A 116 12.79 15.21 -12.44
CA LYS A 116 11.86 16.33 -12.65
C LYS A 116 10.95 16.53 -11.43
N GLN A 117 10.45 15.45 -10.84
CA GLN A 117 9.60 15.48 -9.65
C GLN A 117 10.35 16.03 -8.44
N GLY A 118 11.58 15.57 -8.18
CA GLY A 118 12.43 16.10 -7.11
C GLY A 118 12.73 17.59 -7.28
N ASN A 119 13.01 18.04 -8.50
CA ASN A 119 13.24 19.47 -8.78
C ASN A 119 11.97 20.33 -8.59
N LYS A 120 10.79 19.80 -8.94
CA LYS A 120 9.50 20.48 -8.73
C LYS A 120 9.24 20.69 -7.24
N ALA A 121 9.50 19.67 -6.41
CA ALA A 121 9.38 19.78 -4.96
C ALA A 121 10.29 20.87 -4.38
N LYS A 122 11.56 20.93 -4.83
CA LYS A 122 12.53 21.96 -4.42
C LYS A 122 12.14 23.38 -4.85
N SER A 123 11.51 23.52 -6.01
CA SER A 123 11.06 24.84 -6.51
C SER A 123 9.84 25.40 -5.76
N LEU A 124 9.04 24.54 -5.12
CA LEU A 124 7.87 24.97 -4.35
C LEU A 124 8.25 25.54 -2.97
N ASP A 125 9.40 25.17 -2.41
CA ASP A 125 9.86 25.60 -1.08
C ASP A 125 10.45 27.02 -1.02
N THR A 126 10.52 27.76 -2.15
CA THR A 126 11.15 29.10 -2.20
C THR A 126 10.19 30.28 -2.41
N THR A 127 8.87 30.09 -2.35
CA THR A 127 7.93 31.23 -2.31
C THR A 127 7.48 31.51 -0.88
N THR A 128 8.16 32.46 -0.25
CA THR A 128 7.76 33.17 0.96
C THR A 128 6.29 33.59 0.90
N CYS A 129 5.46 33.05 1.80
CA CYS A 129 4.12 33.58 2.00
C CYS A 129 4.14 34.56 3.17
N SER A 130 4.18 35.84 2.80
CA SER A 130 4.04 36.99 3.68
C SER A 130 2.77 36.93 4.53
N THR A 131 2.95 37.40 5.75
CA THR A 131 1.98 37.68 6.81
C THR A 131 0.65 38.24 6.30
N THR A 132 -0.45 37.57 6.64
CA THR A 132 -1.76 38.23 6.75
C THR A 132 -2.43 37.82 8.06
N SER A 133 -2.87 38.84 8.79
CA SER A 133 -3.51 38.85 10.12
C SER A 133 -4.65 37.82 10.32
N PRO A 134 -4.97 37.45 11.58
CA PRO A 134 -5.83 36.32 11.89
C PRO A 134 -7.30 36.67 11.64
N ARG A 135 -7.87 36.09 10.58
CA ARG A 135 -9.33 35.95 10.50
C ARG A 135 -9.77 34.79 11.39
N LYS A 136 -10.58 35.14 12.38
CA LYS A 136 -11.44 34.27 13.20
C LYS A 136 -11.99 33.12 12.33
N ARG A 137 -11.44 31.91 12.47
CA ARG A 137 -12.10 30.71 11.94
C ARG A 137 -13.23 30.40 12.91
N ALA A 138 -14.47 30.52 12.42
CA ALA A 138 -15.56 29.76 13.00
C ALA A 138 -15.19 28.29 12.87
N ASP A 139 -15.35 27.54 13.96
CA ASP A 139 -15.15 26.10 13.95
C ASP A 139 -16.00 25.50 12.81
N PRO A 140 -15.42 24.64 11.94
CA PRO A 140 -16.23 23.88 11.01
C PRO A 140 -17.22 23.03 11.82
N PRO A 141 -18.46 22.84 11.36
CA PRO A 141 -19.42 22.01 12.06
C PRO A 141 -18.79 20.62 12.20
N VAL A 142 -18.60 20.19 13.45
CA VAL A 142 -18.21 18.83 13.80
C VAL A 142 -19.27 17.93 13.18
N SER A 143 -18.94 17.34 12.02
CA SER A 143 -19.77 16.31 11.45
C SER A 143 -19.85 15.19 12.48
N PRO A 144 -21.05 14.68 12.82
CA PRO A 144 -21.22 13.73 13.90
C PRO A 144 -20.28 12.55 13.64
N ALA A 145 -19.57 12.11 14.69
CA ALA A 145 -18.70 10.96 14.64
C ALA A 145 -19.44 9.81 13.93
N MET A 146 -19.02 9.45 12.71
CA MET A 146 -19.67 8.39 11.93
C MET A 146 -19.65 7.12 12.78
N ASN A 147 -20.79 6.49 13.03
CA ASN A 147 -20.80 5.29 13.84
C ASN A 147 -20.28 4.09 13.03
N VAL A 148 -19.55 3.18 13.66
CA VAL A 148 -18.99 1.99 12.99
C VAL A 148 -20.11 1.08 12.49
N GLU A 149 -21.17 0.98 13.27
CA GLU A 149 -22.39 0.27 12.92
C GLU A 149 -23.03 0.85 11.63
N ASP A 150 -23.06 2.19 11.48
CA ASP A 150 -23.59 2.84 10.28
C ASP A 150 -22.74 2.53 9.03
N ILE A 151 -21.40 2.46 9.19
CA ILE A 151 -20.49 2.08 8.12
C ILE A 151 -20.73 0.63 7.72
N LEU A 152 -20.84 -0.29 8.67
CA LEU A 152 -21.08 -1.71 8.40
C LEU A 152 -22.42 -1.92 7.68
N GLU A 153 -23.49 -1.24 8.13
CA GLU A 153 -24.81 -1.31 7.52
C GLU A 153 -24.81 -0.74 6.09
N LYS A 154 -24.20 0.44 5.89
CA LYS A 154 -24.08 1.10 4.58
C LYS A 154 -23.48 0.19 3.51
N TYR A 155 -22.52 -0.66 3.89
CA TYR A 155 -21.84 -1.57 2.96
C TYR A 155 -22.32 -3.02 3.03
N GLY A 156 -23.36 -3.32 3.83
CA GLY A 156 -23.93 -4.66 3.98
C GLY A 156 -22.94 -5.68 4.54
N LEU A 157 -22.10 -5.25 5.49
CA LEU A 157 -21.05 -6.04 6.12
C LEU A 157 -21.45 -6.47 7.52
N THR A 158 -21.00 -7.64 7.96
CA THR A 158 -21.18 -8.09 9.34
C THR A 158 -19.94 -7.76 10.16
N LYS A 159 -20.12 -7.33 11.41
CA LYS A 159 -19.03 -6.90 12.30
C LYS A 159 -17.96 -7.99 12.47
N GLU A 160 -18.40 -9.20 12.77
CA GLU A 160 -17.53 -10.36 13.02
C GLU A 160 -16.71 -10.75 11.79
N THR A 161 -17.36 -10.96 10.64
CA THR A 161 -16.66 -11.32 9.40
C THR A 161 -15.76 -10.19 8.92
N THR A 162 -16.13 -8.92 9.14
CA THR A 162 -15.29 -7.77 8.80
C THR A 162 -14.01 -7.74 9.63
N ALA A 163 -14.11 -7.98 10.95
CA ALA A 163 -12.95 -8.02 11.83
C ALA A 163 -11.98 -9.13 11.42
N ARG A 164 -12.51 -10.34 11.14
CA ARG A 164 -11.68 -11.46 10.66
C ARG A 164 -11.10 -11.19 9.27
N TYR A 165 -11.85 -10.55 8.37
CA TYR A 165 -11.39 -10.19 7.03
C TYR A 165 -10.23 -9.19 7.05
N ILE A 166 -10.33 -8.12 7.85
CA ILE A 166 -9.25 -7.13 8.04
C ILE A 166 -7.96 -7.84 8.49
N ASP A 167 -8.10 -8.77 9.42
CA ASP A 167 -6.98 -9.52 9.97
C ASP A 167 -6.32 -10.43 8.92
N ALA A 168 -7.13 -11.18 8.17
CA ALA A 168 -6.65 -12.10 7.16
C ALA A 168 -6.04 -11.38 5.95
N VAL A 169 -6.68 -10.33 5.42
CA VAL A 169 -6.19 -9.65 4.19
C VAL A 169 -4.82 -8.99 4.37
N THR A 170 -4.43 -8.68 5.61
CA THR A 170 -3.09 -8.15 5.90
C THR A 170 -1.99 -9.21 5.84
N ARG A 171 -2.32 -10.50 5.88
CA ARG A 171 -1.36 -11.60 6.02
C ARG A 171 -1.42 -12.66 4.93
N MET A 172 -2.51 -12.75 4.17
CA MET A 172 -2.76 -13.86 3.27
C MET A 172 -3.44 -13.43 1.96
N SER A 173 -3.33 -14.28 0.93
CA SER A 173 -3.96 -14.06 -0.36
C SER A 173 -5.47 -14.29 -0.28
N GLN A 174 -6.23 -13.78 -1.25
CA GLN A 174 -7.69 -13.89 -1.26
C GLN A 174 -8.22 -15.33 -1.15
N ALA A 175 -7.55 -16.30 -1.78
CA ALA A 175 -7.96 -17.70 -1.73
C ALA A 175 -7.75 -18.29 -0.33
N GLU A 176 -6.63 -17.97 0.31
CA GLU A 176 -6.30 -18.36 1.68
C GLU A 176 -7.21 -17.64 2.68
N THR A 177 -7.53 -16.36 2.46
CA THR A 177 -8.50 -15.62 3.26
C THR A 177 -9.89 -16.24 3.19
N ALA A 178 -10.32 -16.73 2.02
CA ALA A 178 -11.62 -17.40 1.91
C ALA A 178 -11.66 -18.70 2.73
N GLU A 179 -10.57 -19.45 2.70
CA GLU A 179 -10.39 -20.69 3.45
C GLU A 179 -10.35 -20.43 4.97
N GLU A 180 -9.51 -19.50 5.43
CA GLU A 180 -9.37 -19.10 6.85
C GLU A 180 -10.68 -18.57 7.45
N LEU A 181 -11.47 -17.86 6.64
CA LEU A 181 -12.74 -17.30 7.08
C LEU A 181 -13.89 -18.31 7.01
N GLU A 182 -13.68 -19.49 6.43
CA GLU A 182 -14.71 -20.47 6.11
C GLU A 182 -15.87 -19.86 5.29
N VAL A 183 -15.55 -18.93 4.39
CA VAL A 183 -16.52 -18.25 3.52
C VAL A 183 -16.21 -18.47 2.04
N SER A 184 -17.21 -18.21 1.19
CA SER A 184 -16.97 -18.28 -0.26
C SER A 184 -15.98 -17.21 -0.72
N ARG A 185 -15.24 -17.49 -1.80
CA ARG A 185 -14.39 -16.48 -2.46
C ARG A 185 -15.17 -15.24 -2.90
N ASP A 186 -16.45 -15.42 -3.23
CA ASP A 186 -17.37 -14.33 -3.58
C ASP A 186 -17.70 -13.44 -2.38
N THR A 187 -17.81 -14.04 -1.19
CA THR A 187 -17.94 -13.30 0.07
C THR A 187 -16.70 -12.43 0.30
N VAL A 188 -15.49 -12.98 0.11
CA VAL A 188 -14.25 -12.21 0.22
C VAL A 188 -14.19 -11.08 -0.83
N ASN A 189 -14.60 -11.36 -2.06
CA ASN A 189 -14.72 -10.34 -3.11
C ASN A 189 -15.70 -9.22 -2.74
N ARG A 190 -16.85 -9.56 -2.16
CA ARG A 190 -17.84 -8.57 -1.70
C ARG A 190 -17.24 -7.65 -0.64
N TYR A 191 -16.52 -8.20 0.33
CA TYR A 191 -15.88 -7.43 1.38
C TYR A 191 -14.78 -6.54 0.81
N LYS A 192 -13.92 -7.07 -0.05
CA LYS A 192 -12.92 -6.29 -0.78
C LYS A 192 -13.54 -5.10 -1.53
N ASN A 193 -14.58 -5.35 -2.32
CA ASN A 193 -15.28 -4.32 -3.08
C ASN A 193 -15.96 -3.28 -2.17
N ALA A 194 -16.45 -3.67 -1.00
CA ALA A 194 -16.98 -2.75 -0.01
C ALA A 194 -15.89 -1.82 0.54
N PHE A 195 -14.72 -2.36 0.93
CA PHE A 195 -13.57 -1.57 1.37
C PHE A 195 -13.03 -0.65 0.27
N ASP A 196 -13.10 -1.05 -0.99
CA ASP A 196 -12.68 -0.22 -2.12
C ASP A 196 -13.62 0.98 -2.35
N ARG A 197 -14.90 0.85 -1.99
CA ARG A 197 -15.91 1.93 -2.06
C ARG A 197 -15.90 2.86 -0.85
N MET A 198 -15.30 2.44 0.26
CA MET A 198 -15.16 3.26 1.47
C MET A 198 -14.21 4.43 1.26
N THR A 199 -14.53 5.57 1.88
CA THR A 199 -13.59 6.68 1.99
C THR A 199 -12.41 6.29 2.88
N CYS A 200 -11.29 7.03 2.75
CA CYS A 200 -10.12 6.81 3.60
C CYS A 200 -10.48 6.89 5.09
N LEU A 201 -11.30 7.88 5.47
CA LEU A 201 -11.77 8.08 6.83
C LEU A 201 -12.62 6.91 7.34
N GLU A 202 -13.59 6.44 6.54
CA GLU A 202 -14.44 5.28 6.88
C GLU A 202 -13.59 4.02 7.11
N ARG A 203 -12.59 3.76 6.25
CA ARG A 203 -11.69 2.61 6.41
C ARG A 203 -10.82 2.70 7.67
N ILE A 204 -10.24 3.88 7.93
CA ILE A 204 -9.39 4.10 9.11
C ILE A 204 -10.21 3.89 10.38
N GLN A 205 -11.40 4.49 10.43
CA GLN A 205 -12.27 4.41 11.60
C GLN A 205 -12.77 2.99 11.86
N LEU A 206 -13.21 2.29 10.82
CA LEU A 206 -13.64 0.90 10.89
C LEU A 206 -12.49 -0.02 11.36
N THR A 207 -11.31 0.13 10.77
CA THR A 207 -10.13 -0.69 11.10
C THR A 207 -9.67 -0.45 12.53
N ALA A 208 -9.55 0.81 12.95
CA ALA A 208 -9.12 1.17 14.30
C ALA A 208 -10.09 0.64 15.36
N SER A 209 -11.40 0.80 15.14
CA SER A 209 -12.41 0.33 16.10
C SER A 209 -12.44 -1.19 16.22
N LEU A 210 -12.47 -1.92 15.10
CA LEU A 210 -12.54 -3.38 15.13
C LEU A 210 -11.25 -4.03 15.67
N SER A 211 -10.09 -3.46 15.35
CA SER A 211 -8.81 -3.93 15.89
C SER A 211 -8.72 -3.70 17.40
N THR A 212 -9.17 -2.53 17.88
CA THR A 212 -9.20 -2.21 19.31
C THR A 212 -10.13 -3.16 20.06
N ASN A 213 -11.34 -3.41 19.55
CA ASN A 213 -12.28 -4.34 20.16
C ASN A 213 -11.72 -5.76 20.25
N LYS A 214 -11.04 -6.23 19.20
CA LYS A 214 -10.38 -7.53 19.20
C LYS A 214 -9.29 -7.63 20.27
N LEU A 215 -8.44 -6.60 20.40
CA LEU A 215 -7.40 -6.55 21.43
C LEU A 215 -8.00 -6.55 22.84
N LEU A 216 -9.06 -5.78 23.07
CA LEU A 216 -9.76 -5.75 24.36
C LEU A 216 -10.36 -7.11 24.71
N GLN A 217 -10.93 -7.81 23.73
CA GLN A 217 -11.46 -9.16 23.92
C GLN A 217 -10.34 -10.14 24.30
N GLN A 218 -9.22 -10.15 23.58
CA GLN A 218 -8.06 -11.00 23.89
C GLN A 218 -7.50 -10.72 25.29
N ILE A 219 -7.41 -9.44 25.69
CA ILE A 219 -6.98 -9.05 27.02
C ILE A 219 -7.96 -9.58 28.08
N SER A 220 -9.27 -9.47 27.84
CA SER A 220 -10.29 -9.97 28.76
C SER A 220 -10.26 -11.50 28.91
N GLU A 221 -10.02 -12.23 27.82
CA GLU A 221 -9.90 -13.69 27.81
C GLU A 221 -8.64 -14.14 28.59
N ASN A 222 -7.51 -13.45 28.42
CA ASN A 222 -6.26 -13.75 29.12
C ASN A 222 -6.27 -13.41 30.62
N ILE A 223 -7.24 -12.62 31.10
CA ILE A 223 -7.39 -12.27 32.53
C ILE A 223 -8.25 -13.31 33.28
N GLN A 224 -8.98 -14.18 32.56
CA GLN A 224 -9.84 -15.21 33.15
C GLN A 224 -9.20 -16.61 33.22
N GLU A 225 -7.98 -16.79 32.69
CA GLU A 225 -7.12 -17.97 32.90
C GLU A 225 -6.12 -17.76 34.06
#